data_AF-A0A8X6VF35-F1
#
_entry.id   AF-A0A8X6VF35-F1
#
_cell.length_a   1.000
_cell.length_b   1.000
_cell.length_c   1.000
_cell.angle_alpha   90.00
_cell.angle_beta   90.00
_cell.angle_gamma   90.00
#
_symmetry.space_group_name_H-M   'P 1'
#
loop_
_entity.id
_entity.type
_entity.pdbx_description
1 polymer ?
#
loop_
_entity_poly.entity_id
_entity_poly.type
_entity_poly.pdbx_seq_one_letter_code
_entity_poly.pdbx_strand_id
1 'polypeptide(L)'
;MSNNCISVAKQRFQSLWRRLRRNKTLYTQYKETIQDYLNQGIIEKVKDSEINAHKPMYYLPHQAIKKEGRVTNSTCMVFDAASHQANELSLNDCLWPGPNLNPNLLDVLIHFRLNRVAISSDIRQAFLQIRLADKHKYFVRFLWTDTNPRIGEKLTLHITLRNITKFIP
;
A
#
# COMPACT_ATOMS: atom_id res chain seq x y z
N MET A 1 0.48 23.16 -5.42
CA MET A 1 0.64 22.10 -4.41
C MET A 1 1.88 21.32 -4.78
N SER A 2 2.99 21.69 -4.13
CA SER A 2 4.36 21.19 -4.32
C SER A 2 4.47 19.70 -3.97
N ASN A 3 5.53 19.05 -4.45
CA ASN A 3 5.80 17.60 -4.38
C ASN A 3 5.88 17.04 -2.94
N ASN A 4 4.74 16.88 -2.26
CA ASN A 4 4.68 16.40 -0.89
C ASN A 4 5.18 14.95 -0.76
N CYS A 5 5.89 14.68 0.33
CA CYS A 5 6.27 13.36 0.85
C CYS A 5 7.23 12.46 0.02
N ILE A 6 7.66 12.82 -1.20
CA ILE A 6 8.60 11.96 -1.97
C ILE A 6 9.95 11.73 -1.27
N SER A 7 10.47 12.73 -0.54
CA SER A 7 11.72 12.63 0.20
C SER A 7 11.62 11.59 1.33
N VAL A 8 10.51 11.59 2.06
CA VAL A 8 10.21 10.66 3.16
C VAL A 8 10.03 9.25 2.61
N ALA A 9 9.27 9.08 1.51
CA ALA A 9 9.12 7.80 0.84
C ALA A 9 10.48 7.23 0.38
N LYS A 10 11.37 8.06 -0.19
CA LYS A 10 12.73 7.66 -0.56
C LYS A 10 13.56 7.18 0.64
N GLN A 11 13.56 7.91 1.74
CA GLN A 11 14.31 7.55 2.95
C GLN A 11 13.80 6.24 3.58
N ARG A 12 12.48 6.07 3.66
CA ARG A 12 11.83 4.85 4.16
C ARG A 12 12.14 3.66 3.25
N PHE A 13 12.05 3.86 1.94
CA PHE A 13 12.38 2.82 0.96
C PHE A 13 13.85 2.40 1.01
N GLN A 14 14.80 3.31 1.18
CA GLN A 14 16.22 2.95 1.39
C GLN A 14 16.43 2.11 2.64
N SER A 15 15.72 2.44 3.72
CA SER A 15 15.78 1.69 4.97
C SER A 15 15.19 0.29 4.82
N LEU A 16 14.06 0.17 4.11
CA LEU A 16 13.50 -1.11 3.70
C LEU A 16 14.50 -1.90 2.85
N TRP A 17 15.11 -1.28 1.85
CA TRP A 17 16.07 -1.93 0.97
C TRP A 17 17.29 -2.47 1.72
N ARG A 18 17.85 -1.70 2.65
CA ARG A 18 18.94 -2.16 3.53
C ARG A 18 18.56 -3.43 4.30
N ARG A 19 17.30 -3.53 4.76
CA ARG A 19 16.77 -4.72 5.44
C ARG A 19 16.58 -5.89 4.48
N LEU A 20 15.99 -5.65 3.30
CA LEU A 20 15.81 -6.66 2.27
C LEU A 20 17.15 -7.26 1.81
N ARG A 21 18.18 -6.43 1.62
CA ARG A 21 19.52 -6.89 1.24
C ARG A 21 20.17 -7.84 2.26
N ARG A 22 19.86 -7.64 3.55
CA ARG A 22 20.39 -8.48 4.65
C ARG A 22 19.63 -9.80 4.80
N ASN A 23 18.37 -9.86 4.36
CA ASN A 23 17.50 -11.02 4.53
C ASN A 23 16.96 -11.50 3.17
N LYS A 24 17.66 -12.48 2.57
CA LYS A 24 17.30 -13.03 1.25
C LYS A 24 15.89 -13.61 1.21
N THR A 25 15.46 -14.31 2.26
CA THR A 25 14.11 -14.90 2.33
C THR A 25 13.03 -13.83 2.29
N LEU A 26 13.20 -12.75 3.07
CA LEU A 26 12.27 -11.61 3.05
C LEU A 26 12.27 -10.92 1.69
N TYR A 27 13.43 -10.79 1.03
CA TYR A 27 13.53 -10.22 -0.31
C TYR A 27 12.75 -11.03 -1.35
N THR A 28 12.93 -12.35 -1.38
CA THR A 28 12.22 -13.23 -2.30
C THR A 28 10.71 -13.12 -2.13
N GLN A 29 10.23 -13.22 -0.89
CA GLN A 29 8.78 -13.13 -0.58
C GLN A 29 8.21 -11.75 -0.92
N TYR A 30 8.96 -10.69 -0.65
CA TYR A 30 8.57 -9.33 -1.00
C TYR A 30 8.47 -9.16 -2.52
N LYS A 31 9.46 -9.68 -3.28
CA LYS A 31 9.48 -9.62 -4.75
C LYS A 31 8.33 -10.42 -5.35
N GLU A 32 8.05 -11.61 -4.83
CA GLU A 32 6.88 -12.42 -5.20
C GLU A 32 5.58 -11.63 -4.98
N THR A 33 5.45 -10.95 -3.83
CA THR A 33 4.26 -10.13 -3.53
C THR A 33 4.07 -8.99 -4.54
N ILE A 34 5.16 -8.31 -4.94
CA ILE A 34 5.11 -7.28 -5.99
C ILE A 34 4.66 -7.89 -7.32
N GLN A 35 5.22 -9.04 -7.70
CA GLN A 35 4.87 -9.70 -8.96
C GLN A 35 3.41 -10.17 -8.97
N ASP A 36 2.92 -10.72 -7.86
CA ASP A 36 1.53 -11.11 -7.68
C ASP A 36 0.60 -9.90 -7.85
N TYR A 37 0.95 -8.75 -7.28
CA TYR A 37 0.15 -7.53 -7.40
C TYR A 37 0.15 -6.99 -8.85
N LEU A 38 1.28 -7.10 -9.56
CA LEU A 38 1.36 -6.75 -10.98
C LEU A 38 0.48 -7.66 -11.83
N ASN A 39 0.59 -8.98 -11.63
CA ASN A 39 -0.17 -9.98 -12.39
C ASN A 39 -1.69 -9.85 -12.16
N GLN A 40 -2.10 -9.53 -10.94
CA GLN A 40 -3.50 -9.27 -10.59
C GLN A 40 -3.99 -7.88 -11.04
N GLY A 41 -3.11 -7.02 -11.57
CA GLY A 41 -3.46 -5.65 -11.95
C GLY A 41 -3.80 -4.75 -10.76
N ILE A 42 -3.41 -5.13 -9.54
CA ILE A 42 -3.55 -4.33 -8.30
C ILE A 42 -2.58 -3.15 -8.33
N ILE A 43 -1.42 -3.32 -8.96
CA ILE A 43 -0.45 -2.25 -9.15
C ILE A 43 -0.05 -2.10 -10.60
N GLU A 44 0.37 -0.90 -10.97
CA GLU A 44 0.87 -0.59 -12.30
C GLU A 44 2.12 0.27 -12.24
N LYS A 45 3.03 0.07 -13.21
CA LYS A 45 4.17 0.96 -13.42
C LYS A 45 3.66 2.28 -14.01
N VAL A 46 4.03 3.39 -13.38
CA VAL A 46 3.74 4.74 -13.87
C VAL A 46 4.55 4.99 -15.14
N LYS A 47 3.92 5.57 -16.16
CA LYS A 47 4.57 5.95 -17.42
C LYS A 47 5.53 7.12 -17.19
N ASP A 48 6.65 7.15 -17.90
CA ASP A 48 7.65 8.23 -17.76
C ASP A 48 7.07 9.63 -18.03
N SER A 49 6.11 9.72 -18.95
CA SER A 49 5.37 10.95 -19.24
C SER A 49 4.52 11.46 -18.07
N GLU A 50 4.09 10.57 -17.18
CA GLU A 50 3.26 10.88 -16.00
C GLU A 50 4.09 11.11 -14.72
N ILE A 51 5.38 10.76 -14.74
CA ILE A 51 6.31 11.05 -13.65
C ILE A 51 6.61 12.55 -13.61
N ASN A 52 6.81 13.17 -14.77
CA ASN A 52 7.15 14.59 -14.91
C ASN A 52 5.92 15.48 -15.17
N ALA A 53 4.71 14.92 -15.11
CA ALA A 53 3.50 15.70 -15.24
C ALA A 53 3.38 16.69 -14.07
N HIS A 54 3.03 17.94 -14.36
CA HIS A 54 2.77 18.99 -13.36
C HIS A 54 1.41 18.77 -12.68
N LYS A 55 1.18 17.56 -12.15
CA LYS A 55 -0.03 17.19 -11.40
C LYS A 55 0.30 17.00 -9.92
N PRO A 56 -0.63 17.32 -9.01
CA PRO A 56 -0.49 16.94 -7.61
C PRO A 56 -0.28 15.42 -7.50
N MET A 57 0.76 15.02 -6.76
CA MET A 57 1.09 13.61 -6.56
C MET A 57 1.53 13.38 -5.13
N TYR A 58 1.32 12.15 -4.64
CA TYR A 58 1.70 11.74 -3.30
C TYR A 58 2.34 10.37 -3.33
N TYR A 59 3.45 10.22 -2.61
CA TYR A 59 4.17 8.96 -2.46
C TYR A 59 3.97 8.41 -1.07
N LEU A 60 3.33 7.25 -0.98
CA LEU A 60 3.17 6.47 0.22
C LEU A 60 4.49 5.79 0.58
N PRO A 61 5.07 6.09 1.75
CA PRO A 61 6.06 5.21 2.33
C PRO A 61 5.44 3.85 2.62
N HIS A 62 6.22 2.80 2.49
CA HIS A 62 5.75 1.44 2.72
C HIS A 62 6.79 0.56 3.39
N GLN A 63 6.31 -0.53 3.99
CA GLN A 63 7.13 -1.51 4.69
C GLN A 63 6.71 -2.93 4.33
N ALA A 64 7.69 -3.83 4.33
CA ALA A 64 7.47 -5.27 4.24
C ALA A 64 7.34 -5.86 5.65
N ILE A 65 6.17 -6.39 5.98
CA ILE A 65 5.90 -7.04 7.28
C ILE A 65 5.75 -8.54 7.04
N LYS A 66 6.48 -9.34 7.82
CA LYS A 66 6.32 -10.80 7.84
C LYS A 66 5.05 -11.14 8.64
N LYS A 67 4.13 -11.89 8.06
CA LYS A 67 2.99 -12.43 8.82
C LYS A 67 3.47 -13.67 9.58
N GLU A 68 3.55 -13.58 10.90
CA GLU A 68 3.79 -14.73 11.75
C GLU A 68 2.46 -15.49 11.99
N GLY A 69 2.50 -16.83 11.99
CA GLY A 69 1.35 -17.66 12.35
C GLY A 69 0.38 -18.09 11.23
N ARG A 70 0.67 -17.86 9.93
CA ARG A 70 -0.08 -18.48 8.82
C ARG A 70 0.69 -19.65 8.21
N VAL A 71 -0.02 -20.65 7.71
CA VAL A 71 0.52 -21.82 6.98
C VAL A 71 1.43 -21.40 5.80
N THR A 72 1.19 -20.22 5.24
CA THR A 72 2.03 -19.59 4.22
C THR A 72 2.85 -18.46 4.84
N ASN A 73 4.18 -18.51 4.71
CA ASN A 73 5.13 -17.42 5.04
C ASN A 73 4.96 -16.20 4.09
N SER A 74 3.76 -15.61 4.03
CA SER A 74 3.48 -14.50 3.12
C SER A 74 3.94 -13.18 3.73
N THR A 75 4.83 -12.47 3.05
CA THR A 75 5.14 -11.08 3.36
C THR A 75 3.97 -10.19 2.91
N CYS A 76 3.62 -9.18 3.70
CA CYS A 76 2.62 -8.19 3.35
C CYS A 76 3.27 -6.83 3.21
N MET A 77 2.92 -6.11 2.15
CA MET A 77 3.23 -4.69 2.05
C MET A 77 2.19 -3.90 2.82
N VAL A 78 2.67 -2.92 3.59
CA VAL A 78 1.81 -2.01 4.34
C VAL A 78 2.24 -0.58 4.04
N PHE A 79 1.27 0.28 3.77
CA PHE A 79 1.47 1.66 3.36
C PHE A 79 1.14 2.61 4.51
N ASP A 80 1.94 3.65 4.66
CA ASP A 80 1.79 4.68 5.69
C ASP A 80 1.18 5.93 5.03
N ALA A 81 -0.12 6.13 5.22
CA ALA A 81 -0.82 7.31 4.69
C ALA A 81 -0.82 8.50 5.65
N ALA A 82 -0.37 8.31 6.89
CA ALA A 82 -0.23 9.36 7.89
C ALA A 82 1.12 10.09 7.77
N SER A 83 2.11 9.49 7.12
CA SER A 83 3.44 10.09 6.98
C SER A 83 3.45 11.33 6.09
N HIS A 84 3.95 12.46 6.60
CA HIS A 84 4.08 13.74 5.92
C HIS A 84 5.44 14.39 6.20
N GLN A 85 5.83 15.40 5.41
CA GLN A 85 6.99 16.25 5.76
C GLN A 85 6.57 17.29 6.80
N ALA A 86 7.55 17.91 7.46
CA ALA A 86 7.29 19.00 8.40
C ALA A 86 6.49 20.12 7.71
N ASN A 87 5.41 20.58 8.36
CA ASN A 87 4.47 21.58 7.85
C ASN A 87 3.70 21.19 6.57
N GLU A 88 3.63 19.90 6.23
CA GLU A 88 2.79 19.37 5.15
C GLU A 88 1.64 18.52 5.72
N LEU A 89 0.53 18.45 5.00
CA LEU A 89 -0.59 17.55 5.32
C LEU A 89 -0.29 16.11 4.86
N SER A 90 -0.75 15.13 5.63
CA SER A 90 -0.74 13.73 5.23
C SER A 90 -1.88 13.41 4.26
N LEU A 91 -1.82 12.23 3.63
CA LEU A 91 -2.93 11.76 2.81
C LEU A 91 -4.19 11.57 3.66
N ASN A 92 -4.06 11.06 4.89
CA ASN A 92 -5.19 10.90 5.80
C ASN A 92 -5.87 12.23 6.14
N ASP A 93 -5.10 13.31 6.33
CA ASP A 93 -5.67 14.65 6.62
C ASP A 93 -6.46 15.23 5.44
N CYS A 94 -6.13 14.81 4.22
CA CYS A 94 -6.77 15.27 2.99
C CYS A 94 -7.99 14.42 2.59
N LEU A 95 -8.16 13.24 3.19
CA LEU A 95 -9.25 12.31 2.86
C LEU A 95 -10.46 12.60 3.73
N TRP A 96 -11.63 12.68 3.08
CA TRP A 96 -12.89 12.72 3.82
C TRP A 96 -13.18 11.33 4.40
N PRO A 97 -13.40 11.20 5.73
CA PRO A 97 -13.57 9.89 6.39
C PRO A 97 -14.85 9.17 5.97
N GLY A 98 -15.85 9.93 5.51
CA GLY A 98 -17.15 9.39 5.14
C GLY A 98 -17.99 8.93 6.33
N PRO A 99 -19.24 8.52 6.06
CA PRO A 99 -20.11 7.94 7.09
C PRO A 99 -19.61 6.55 7.49
N ASN A 100 -19.83 6.18 8.76
CA ASN A 100 -19.54 4.83 9.22
C ASN A 100 -20.56 3.85 8.62
N LEU A 101 -20.11 3.03 7.67
CA LEU A 101 -20.92 1.99 7.02
C LEU A 101 -20.78 0.62 7.71
N ASN A 102 -20.00 0.52 8.78
CA ASN A 102 -19.86 -0.74 9.49
C ASN A 102 -21.16 -1.02 10.27
N PRO A 103 -21.75 -2.20 10.10
CA PRO A 103 -22.91 -2.59 10.91
C PRO A 103 -22.51 -2.64 12.38
N ASN A 104 -23.48 -2.41 13.27
CA ASN A 104 -23.25 -2.54 14.70
C ASN A 104 -22.80 -3.98 15.01
N LEU A 105 -21.63 -4.12 15.63
CA LEU A 105 -21.04 -5.42 15.92
C LEU A 105 -21.93 -6.26 16.85
N LEU A 106 -22.61 -5.63 17.81
CA LEU A 106 -23.53 -6.33 18.71
C LEU A 106 -24.70 -6.93 17.93
N ASP A 107 -25.30 -6.16 17.03
CA ASP A 107 -26.40 -6.62 16.20
C ASP A 107 -25.96 -7.80 15.32
N VAL A 108 -24.77 -7.71 14.71
CA VAL A 108 -24.20 -8.82 13.91
C VAL A 108 -24.02 -10.08 14.76
N LEU A 109 -23.49 -9.95 15.98
CA LEU A 109 -23.28 -11.08 16.88
C LEU A 109 -24.60 -11.71 17.38
N ILE A 110 -25.61 -10.89 17.65
CA ILE A 110 -26.95 -11.37 18.04
C ILE A 110 -27.58 -12.15 16.89
N HIS A 111 -27.60 -11.60 15.67
CA HIS A 111 -28.12 -12.30 14.49
C HIS A 111 -27.37 -13.60 14.21
N PHE A 112 -26.05 -13.60 14.40
CA PHE A 112 -25.24 -14.81 14.24
C PHE A 112 -25.62 -15.91 15.25
N ARG A 113 -25.97 -15.54 16.49
CA ARG A 113 -26.39 -16.50 17.54
C ARG A 113 -27.84 -16.94 17.44
N LEU A 114 -28.74 -16.10 16.92
CA LEU A 114 -30.18 -16.43 16.84
C LEU A 114 -30.51 -17.45 15.76
N ASN A 115 -29.65 -17.58 14.75
CA ASN A 115 -29.85 -18.54 13.67
C ASN A 115 -29.27 -19.92 14.02
N ARG A 116 -30.00 -20.99 13.67
CA ARG A 116 -29.56 -22.39 13.92
C ARG A 116 -28.25 -22.75 13.23
N VAL A 117 -27.97 -22.14 12.09
CA VAL A 117 -26.77 -22.38 11.28
C VAL A 117 -26.14 -21.03 10.95
N ALA A 118 -24.83 -20.94 11.15
CA ALA A 118 -24.07 -19.74 10.85
C ALA A 118 -22.91 -20.09 9.90
N ILE A 119 -22.74 -19.29 8.86
CA ILE A 119 -21.68 -19.45 7.85
C ILE A 119 -20.72 -18.28 8.02
N SER A 120 -19.43 -18.58 8.08
CA SER A 120 -18.37 -17.59 8.15
C SER A 120 -17.31 -17.90 7.11
N SER A 121 -16.79 -16.86 6.46
CA SER A 121 -15.72 -16.96 5.47
C SER A 121 -14.87 -15.69 5.50
N ASP A 122 -13.57 -15.82 5.24
CA ASP A 122 -12.63 -14.69 5.14
C ASP A 122 -12.43 -14.32 3.67
N ILE A 123 -12.63 -13.04 3.34
CA ILE A 123 -12.37 -12.54 1.98
C ILE A 123 -10.88 -12.21 1.89
N ARG A 124 -10.13 -13.07 1.20
CA ARG A 124 -8.71 -12.86 0.95
C ARG A 124 -8.49 -11.51 0.26
N GLN A 125 -7.73 -10.64 0.91
CA GLN A 125 -7.30 -9.35 0.36
C GLN A 125 -8.47 -8.44 -0.06
N ALA A 126 -9.57 -8.41 0.71
CA ALA A 126 -10.79 -7.66 0.40
C ALA A 126 -10.56 -6.20 -0.06
N PHE A 127 -9.70 -5.43 0.62
CA PHE A 127 -9.40 -4.05 0.22
C PHE A 127 -8.78 -3.95 -1.17
N LEU A 128 -7.90 -4.90 -1.52
CA LEU A 128 -7.27 -4.96 -2.83
C LEU A 128 -8.26 -5.33 -3.94
N GLN A 129 -9.52 -5.60 -3.65
CA GLN A 129 -10.56 -5.83 -4.66
C GLN A 129 -11.32 -4.53 -5.01
N ILE A 130 -11.13 -3.45 -4.25
CA ILE A 130 -11.82 -2.17 -4.48
C ILE A 130 -10.96 -1.29 -5.38
N ARG A 131 -11.42 -1.04 -6.61
CA ARG A 131 -10.70 -0.24 -7.62
C ARG A 131 -10.80 1.26 -7.32
N LEU A 132 -9.69 1.96 -7.47
CA LEU A 132 -9.58 3.40 -7.35
C LEU A 132 -9.92 4.07 -8.69
N ALA A 133 -10.59 5.22 -8.60
CA ALA A 133 -10.80 6.08 -9.77
C ALA A 133 -9.46 6.56 -10.34
N ASP A 134 -9.36 6.65 -11.67
CA ASP A 134 -8.11 7.01 -12.35
C ASP A 134 -7.51 8.34 -11.89
N LYS A 135 -8.37 9.31 -11.54
CA LYS A 135 -7.94 10.61 -11.01
C LYS A 135 -7.26 10.54 -9.63
N HIS A 136 -7.50 9.49 -8.84
CA HIS A 136 -6.95 9.36 -7.48
C HIS A 136 -5.65 8.54 -7.43
N LYS A 137 -5.31 7.84 -8.51
CA LYS A 137 -4.09 7.03 -8.64
C LYS A 137 -2.82 7.83 -8.32
N TYR A 138 -2.77 9.11 -8.69
CA TYR A 138 -1.62 9.98 -8.44
C TYR A 138 -1.26 10.15 -6.95
N PHE A 139 -2.19 9.88 -6.03
CA PHE A 139 -2.01 10.04 -4.58
C PHE A 139 -1.62 8.76 -3.85
N VAL A 140 -1.55 7.63 -4.55
CA VAL A 140 -1.24 6.32 -3.97
C VAL A 140 -0.03 5.68 -4.66
N ARG A 141 0.94 6.52 -5.01
CA ARG A 141 2.20 6.08 -5.62
C ARG A 141 3.15 5.55 -4.55
N PHE A 142 4.01 4.59 -4.88
CA PHE A 142 5.11 4.15 -4.01
C PHE A 142 6.33 3.78 -4.86
N LEU A 143 7.46 3.60 -4.19
CA LEU A 143 8.76 3.40 -4.83
C LEU A 143 9.15 1.92 -4.79
N TRP A 144 9.63 1.39 -5.91
CA TRP A 144 10.17 0.03 -5.98
C TRP A 144 11.34 -0.06 -6.95
N THR A 145 12.25 -1.00 -6.75
CA THR A 145 13.28 -1.36 -7.72
C THR A 145 13.77 -2.79 -7.43
N ASP A 146 14.13 -3.51 -8.49
CA ASP A 146 14.77 -4.84 -8.40
C ASP A 146 16.31 -4.71 -8.32
N THR A 147 16.85 -3.50 -8.53
CA THR A 147 18.28 -3.18 -8.42
C THR A 147 18.53 -2.23 -7.24
N ASN A 148 19.74 -2.27 -6.67
CA ASN A 148 20.11 -1.45 -5.51
C ASN A 148 19.83 0.05 -5.78
N PRO A 149 18.90 0.72 -5.06
CA PRO A 149 18.58 2.12 -5.26
C PRO A 149 19.77 2.97 -4.79
N ARG A 150 20.67 3.33 -5.71
CA ARG A 150 21.65 4.39 -5.47
C ARG A 150 20.93 5.74 -5.55
N ILE A 151 21.21 6.63 -4.59
CA ILE A 151 20.68 8.00 -4.59
C ILE A 151 21.17 8.69 -5.86
N GLY A 152 20.27 8.99 -6.79
CA GLY A 152 20.58 9.70 -8.04
C GLY A 152 20.38 8.91 -9.33
N GLU A 153 20.17 7.59 -9.27
CA GLU A 153 19.86 6.80 -10.48
C GLU A 153 18.36 6.78 -10.79
N LYS A 154 18.03 6.89 -12.09
CA LYS A 154 16.69 6.91 -12.70
C LYS A 154 15.88 5.60 -12.52
N LEU A 155 16.33 4.71 -11.63
CA LEU A 155 15.89 3.32 -11.51
C LEU A 155 14.78 3.10 -10.47
N THR A 156 14.23 4.18 -9.89
CA THR A 156 13.08 4.02 -9.00
C THR A 156 11.83 3.83 -9.85
N LEU A 157 11.32 2.60 -9.93
CA LEU A 157 10.03 2.33 -10.53
C LEU A 157 8.98 3.00 -9.66
N HIS A 158 8.28 3.96 -10.25
CA HIS A 158 7.11 4.57 -9.68
C HIS A 158 5.96 3.59 -9.90
N ILE A 159 5.41 3.07 -8.82
CA ILE A 159 4.29 2.15 -8.87
C ILE A 159 3.06 2.84 -8.30
N THR A 160 1.91 2.61 -8.88
CA THR A 160 0.64 3.13 -8.37
C THR A 160 -0.27 2.00 -7.95
N LEU A 161 -0.90 2.14 -6.78
CA LEU A 161 -1.99 1.27 -6.37
C LEU A 161 -3.22 1.58 -7.25
N ARG A 162 -3.78 0.54 -7.87
CA ARG A 162 -5.09 0.60 -8.53
C ARG A 162 -6.23 0.28 -7.57
N ASN A 163 -5.92 -0.27 -6.40
CA ASN A 163 -6.92 -0.73 -5.44
C ASN A 163 -6.61 -0.23 -4.03
N ILE A 164 -7.63 -0.13 -3.16
CA ILE A 164 -7.45 0.31 -1.76
C ILE A 164 -6.55 -0.68 -1.01
N THR A 165 -5.58 -0.16 -0.27
CA THR A 165 -4.72 -1.00 0.59
C THR A 165 -4.99 -0.73 2.06
N LYS A 166 -4.55 -1.63 2.94
CA LYS A 166 -4.45 -1.32 4.37
C LYS A 166 -3.43 -0.18 4.55
N PHE A 167 -3.93 0.96 4.98
CA PHE A 167 -3.13 2.04 5.50
C PHE A 167 -2.89 1.81 6.99
N ILE A 168 -1.68 2.12 7.47
CA ILE A 168 -1.43 2.26 8.90
C ILE A 168 -2.07 3.60 9.32
N PRO A 169 -2.81 3.63 10.44
CA PRO A 169 -3.34 4.87 10.99
C PRO A 169 -2.22 5.85 11.38
#